data_AF-V7BS51-F1
#
_entry.id   AF-V7BS51-F1
#
_cell.length_a   1.000
_cell.length_b   1.000
_cell.length_c   1.000
_cell.angle_alpha   90.00
_cell.angle_beta   90.00
_cell.angle_gamma   90.00
#
_symmetry.space_group_name_H-M   'P 1'
#
loop_
_entity.id
_entity.type
_entity.pdbx_description
1 polymer ?
#
loop_
_entity_poly.entity_id
_entity_poly.type
_entity_poly.pdbx_seq_one_letter_code
_entity_poly.pdbx_strand_id
1 'polypeptide(L)'
;MAGKSSITQPATRHGTNKLTKNDLADLEWTNRIPECPTYYPSEHEFDHPSVYLQKIAPEASKYGMCKIVSPIAASNPPAFVLMKEKRDFKFETNLQPLRLSKWNEKDAITFSMSGRKYTYEEFEALANKTFFSRFHCSGGLPSSCVEKEFWHEMMHGKKGKVEYGINVEGSAFSCDPDDRLGTSKWNLKNFSRLLQSPLRLVDMEIPGITDPMLYIGMLFSMFAWHVEDHYLYSINYNHSGASKTWYGVPGYAASQFEKIVLQHVYCNKILTKHGEDGAFRFLAQKTTMFPPNVMLQHDVEVYKAVQNPGEFIITFPRAYHAGFSHGFNCGEAVNFANDEWFPLGAAASRRYALLRMMPLIPYEEILCKEAMFVYKSSRVRSSKNKPEDKASYNAIVQPFLHLMQFYMTYLLQQKSSRNLQRSSNTSGLVICRICHRDCYVAYLLCKYCFSHPICLFHDIAPHTCICGRFYSIFKRNDIFELEEAAKSFQQEKKCNETFSLSSIFSCYRNECIKHLEDHPWHEENSVRGTANSPGAASKPKTKIADCIKHSVENKTRMLHWRNYGLPSVKGTNRPEIVYNLRKRKSN
;
A
#
# COMPACT_ATOMS: atom_id res chain seq x y z
N MET A 1 -12.85 29.97 75.48
CA MET A 1 -11.70 30.00 74.53
C MET A 1 -11.36 28.58 74.14
N ALA A 2 -11.56 28.22 72.87
CA ALA A 2 -10.96 27.10 72.12
C ALA A 2 -11.91 26.67 71.00
N GLY A 3 -11.36 26.39 69.82
CA GLY A 3 -12.08 25.72 68.72
C GLY A 3 -11.82 26.31 67.34
N LYS A 4 -10.60 26.14 66.80
CA LYS A 4 -10.35 26.29 65.36
C LYS A 4 -10.78 24.99 64.66
N SER A 5 -11.75 25.05 63.74
CA SER A 5 -12.05 23.96 62.81
C SER A 5 -11.38 24.24 61.45
N SER A 6 -10.51 23.33 61.05
CA SER A 6 -9.84 23.32 59.75
C SER A 6 -10.68 22.56 58.73
N ILE A 7 -11.09 23.23 57.65
CA ILE A 7 -11.69 22.58 56.48
C ILE A 7 -10.55 22.18 55.54
N THR A 8 -10.26 20.89 55.48
CA THR A 8 -9.35 20.26 54.51
C THR A 8 -10.03 20.15 53.14
N GLN A 9 -9.50 20.86 52.14
CA GLN A 9 -9.75 20.57 50.72
C GLN A 9 -8.87 19.38 50.27
N PRO A 10 -9.37 18.44 49.44
CA PRO A 10 -8.55 17.35 48.93
C PRO A 10 -7.65 17.86 47.81
N ALA A 11 -6.33 17.75 48.03
CA ALA A 11 -5.31 18.01 47.02
C ALA A 11 -5.40 16.96 45.89
N THR A 12 -5.76 17.40 44.70
CA THR A 12 -5.63 16.63 43.45
C THR A 12 -4.14 16.52 43.10
N ARG A 13 -3.54 15.36 43.39
CA ARG A 13 -2.20 14.99 42.90
C ARG A 13 -2.27 14.67 41.40
N HIS A 14 -1.98 15.65 40.55
CA HIS A 14 -1.52 15.38 39.19
C HIS A 14 0.01 15.37 39.19
N GLY A 15 0.60 14.17 39.26
CA GLY A 15 2.03 13.98 39.17
C GLY A 15 2.51 14.21 37.74
N THR A 16 3.27 15.26 37.50
CA THR A 16 4.23 15.32 36.41
C THR A 16 5.36 14.36 36.76
N ASN A 17 5.32 13.14 36.21
CA ASN A 17 6.42 12.19 36.37
C ASN A 17 7.63 12.72 35.59
N LYS A 18 8.52 13.47 36.24
CA LYS A 18 9.87 13.68 35.72
C LYS A 18 10.54 12.30 35.64
N LEU A 19 11.07 11.95 34.46
CA LEU A 19 11.84 10.72 34.26
C LEU A 19 12.92 10.59 35.33
N THR A 20 12.99 9.45 36.00
CA THR A 20 14.06 9.18 36.97
C THR A 20 15.37 8.87 36.24
N LYS A 21 16.51 8.96 36.93
CA LYS A 21 17.82 8.58 36.35
C LYS A 21 17.84 7.13 35.85
N ASN A 22 17.10 6.23 36.49
CA ASN A 22 17.00 4.82 36.08
C ASN A 22 16.14 4.67 34.81
N ASP A 23 15.01 5.38 34.73
CA ASP A 23 14.18 5.39 33.51
C ASP A 23 14.94 5.90 32.28
N LEU A 24 15.84 6.87 32.47
CA LEU A 24 16.68 7.41 31.41
C LEU A 24 17.78 6.43 30.97
N ALA A 25 18.34 5.65 31.89
CA ALA A 25 19.34 4.64 31.59
C ALA A 25 18.77 3.52 30.70
N ASP A 26 17.53 3.10 30.96
CA ASP A 26 16.81 2.09 30.17
C ASP A 26 16.45 2.57 28.74
N LEU A 27 16.59 3.87 28.48
CA LEU A 27 16.30 4.51 27.19
C LEU A 27 17.55 4.96 26.43
N GLU A 28 18.76 4.64 26.89
CA GLU A 28 19.99 5.03 26.19
C GLU A 28 20.16 4.38 24.81
N TRP A 29 19.39 3.34 24.49
CA TRP A 29 19.32 2.81 23.14
C TRP A 29 18.78 3.82 22.11
N THR A 30 17.98 4.82 22.50
CA THR A 30 17.45 5.82 21.56
C THR A 30 18.58 6.67 20.95
N ASN A 31 19.68 6.83 21.68
CA ASN A 31 20.88 7.56 21.26
C ASN A 31 21.84 6.70 20.42
N ARG A 32 21.65 5.38 20.39
CA ARG A 32 22.56 4.42 19.71
C ARG A 32 22.09 4.01 18.32
N ILE A 33 20.84 4.33 17.95
CA ILE A 33 20.31 4.01 16.63
C ILE A 33 20.96 4.95 15.59
N PRO A 34 21.65 4.43 14.57
CA PRO A 34 22.22 5.26 13.52
C PRO A 34 21.13 5.95 12.70
N GLU A 35 21.40 7.15 12.21
CA GLU A 35 20.49 7.86 11.30
C GLU A 35 20.55 7.24 9.88
N CYS A 36 19.44 7.26 9.15
CA CYS A 36 19.42 6.94 7.73
C CYS A 36 20.03 8.09 6.90
N PRO A 37 20.46 7.83 5.65
CA PRO A 37 20.98 8.86 4.77
C PRO A 37 19.99 10.00 4.55
N THR A 38 20.50 11.23 4.58
CA THR A 38 19.76 12.44 4.23
C THR A 38 20.35 13.03 2.95
N TYR A 39 19.50 13.30 1.96
CA TYR A 39 19.90 13.82 0.67
C TYR A 39 19.36 15.23 0.42
N TYR A 40 20.15 16.02 -0.32
CA TYR A 40 19.89 17.42 -0.63
C TYR A 40 19.97 17.63 -2.16
N PRO A 41 18.90 17.34 -2.90
CA PRO A 41 18.89 17.54 -4.35
C PRO A 41 19.05 19.02 -4.68
N SER A 42 19.80 19.32 -5.73
CA SER A 42 19.68 20.61 -6.41
C SER A 42 18.29 20.77 -7.02
N GLU A 43 17.85 22.02 -7.30
CA GLU A 43 16.56 22.24 -7.97
C GLU A 43 16.48 21.48 -9.32
N HIS A 44 17.57 21.43 -10.09
CA HIS A 44 17.64 20.68 -11.34
C HIS A 44 17.46 19.16 -11.14
N GLU A 45 18.07 18.57 -10.10
CA GLU A 45 17.84 17.17 -9.76
C GLU A 45 16.40 16.93 -9.30
N PHE A 46 15.81 17.91 -8.61
CA PHE A 46 14.44 17.85 -8.12
C PHE A 46 13.41 17.88 -9.27
N ASP A 47 13.71 18.45 -10.43
CA ASP A 47 12.81 18.41 -11.60
C ASP A 47 12.59 17.00 -12.18
N HIS A 48 13.41 16.03 -11.77
CA HIS A 48 13.43 14.65 -12.27
C HIS A 48 13.36 13.61 -11.13
N PRO A 49 12.23 13.51 -10.40
CA PRO A 49 12.10 12.63 -9.23
C PRO A 49 12.48 11.17 -9.50
N SER A 50 12.00 10.58 -10.61
CA SER A 50 12.29 9.17 -10.95
C SER A 50 13.79 8.93 -11.13
N VAL A 51 14.50 9.86 -11.79
CA VAL A 51 15.96 9.77 -12.02
C VAL A 51 16.70 9.95 -10.70
N TYR A 52 16.27 10.91 -9.88
CA TYR A 52 16.89 11.16 -8.59
C TYR A 52 16.73 9.98 -7.62
N LEU A 53 15.54 9.39 -7.55
CA LEU A 53 15.30 8.20 -6.73
C LEU A 53 16.12 7.00 -7.20
N GLN A 54 16.25 6.78 -8.51
CA GLN A 54 17.13 5.75 -9.07
C GLN A 54 18.60 6.01 -8.71
N LYS A 55 19.06 7.27 -8.74
CA LYS A 55 20.43 7.64 -8.37
C LYS A 55 20.76 7.26 -6.92
N ILE A 56 19.85 7.50 -5.98
CA ILE A 56 20.10 7.26 -4.54
C ILE A 56 19.75 5.83 -4.08
N ALA A 57 18.93 5.10 -4.84
CA ALA A 57 18.41 3.79 -4.45
C ALA A 57 19.49 2.75 -4.07
N PRO A 58 20.64 2.63 -4.78
CA PRO A 58 21.66 1.63 -4.44
C PRO A 58 22.28 1.81 -3.04
N GLU A 59 22.32 3.05 -2.54
CA GLU A 59 22.76 3.35 -1.18
C GLU A 59 21.59 3.28 -0.20
N ALA A 60 20.54 4.07 -0.46
CA ALA A 60 19.43 4.26 0.47
C ALA A 60 18.65 2.96 0.78
N SER A 61 18.54 2.03 -0.18
CA SER A 61 17.85 0.75 0.03
C SER A 61 18.52 -0.13 1.11
N LYS A 62 19.82 0.04 1.36
CA LYS A 62 20.56 -0.67 2.43
C LYS A 62 20.09 -0.28 3.82
N TYR A 63 19.45 0.89 3.95
CA TYR A 63 18.92 1.42 5.20
C TYR A 63 17.42 1.19 5.34
N GLY A 64 16.74 0.74 4.27
CA GLY A 64 15.29 0.57 4.21
C GLY A 64 14.49 1.87 4.06
N MET A 65 15.05 3.01 4.45
CA MET A 65 14.46 4.32 4.26
C MET A 65 15.53 5.40 4.08
N CYS A 66 15.14 6.55 3.54
CA CYS A 66 15.99 7.74 3.53
C CYS A 66 15.16 9.02 3.66
N LYS A 67 15.87 10.12 3.95
CA LYS A 67 15.30 11.46 4.02
C LYS A 67 15.76 12.32 2.85
N ILE A 68 14.87 13.13 2.29
CA ILE A 68 15.18 14.07 1.21
C ILE A 68 14.68 15.45 1.62
N VAL A 69 15.57 16.43 1.66
CA VAL A 69 15.21 17.82 1.98
C VAL A 69 14.80 18.52 0.68
N SER A 70 13.57 19.03 0.62
CA SER A 70 13.10 19.75 -0.58
C SER A 70 13.92 21.03 -0.79
N PRO A 71 14.44 21.30 -2.00
CA PRO A 71 15.12 22.57 -2.30
C PRO A 71 14.11 23.71 -2.55
N ILE A 72 12.82 23.36 -2.73
CA ILE A 72 11.73 24.31 -2.95
C ILE A 72 10.72 24.22 -1.80
N ALA A 73 10.15 25.36 -1.44
CA ALA A 73 9.07 25.44 -0.46
C ALA A 73 7.72 25.65 -1.16
N ALA A 74 6.63 25.25 -0.49
CA ALA A 74 5.29 25.66 -0.88
C ALA A 74 5.10 27.16 -0.65
N SER A 75 4.36 27.81 -1.53
CA SER A 75 3.93 29.20 -1.38
C SER A 75 2.72 29.28 -0.44
N ASN A 76 1.82 28.29 -0.53
CA ASN A 76 0.58 28.23 0.23
C ASN A 76 0.69 27.22 1.39
N PRO A 77 0.41 27.63 2.65
CA PRO A 77 0.48 26.72 3.78
C PRO A 77 -0.68 25.72 3.79
N PRO A 78 -0.54 24.54 4.43
CA PRO A 78 -1.59 23.50 4.47
C PRO A 78 -2.93 23.98 5.00
N ALA A 79 -2.93 24.84 6.02
CA ALA A 79 -4.16 25.41 6.56
C ALA A 79 -4.92 26.21 5.50
N PHE A 80 -4.21 26.99 4.68
CA PHE A 80 -4.81 27.71 3.56
C PHE A 80 -5.39 26.74 2.53
N VAL A 81 -4.60 25.77 2.06
CA VAL A 81 -5.03 24.79 1.05
C VAL A 81 -6.27 24.03 1.53
N LEU A 82 -6.21 23.47 2.75
CA LEU A 82 -7.28 22.63 3.30
C LEU A 82 -8.54 23.41 3.67
N MET A 83 -8.46 24.73 3.89
CA MET A 83 -9.63 25.54 4.27
C MET A 83 -10.18 26.41 3.15
N LYS A 84 -9.36 26.82 2.18
CA LYS A 84 -9.74 27.75 1.10
C LYS A 84 -9.89 27.06 -0.23
N GLU A 85 -8.97 26.17 -0.59
CA GLU A 85 -9.03 25.40 -1.84
C GLU A 85 -9.98 24.21 -1.69
N LYS A 86 -10.08 23.63 -0.49
CA LYS A 86 -11.01 22.53 -0.17
C LYS A 86 -12.18 23.02 0.68
N ARG A 87 -13.36 23.14 0.06
CA ARG A 87 -14.59 23.54 0.77
C ARG A 87 -14.98 22.51 1.83
N ASP A 88 -15.37 23.01 3.00
CA ASP A 88 -15.93 22.22 4.11
C ASP A 88 -15.06 21.04 4.58
N PHE A 89 -13.72 21.16 4.46
CA PHE A 89 -12.82 20.12 4.92
C PHE A 89 -12.98 19.86 6.42
N LYS A 90 -13.38 18.63 6.74
CA LYS A 90 -13.43 18.08 8.09
C LYS A 90 -12.97 16.64 8.05
N PHE A 91 -12.38 16.17 9.14
CA PHE A 91 -11.90 14.80 9.26
C PHE A 91 -12.21 14.21 10.63
N GLU A 92 -12.28 12.88 10.68
CA GLU A 92 -12.42 12.13 11.92
C GLU A 92 -11.06 11.62 12.40
N THR A 93 -10.94 11.41 13.70
CA THR A 93 -9.72 10.92 14.33
C THR A 93 -9.90 9.51 14.86
N ASN A 94 -8.81 8.76 14.89
CA ASN A 94 -8.71 7.48 15.57
C ASN A 94 -8.10 7.67 16.96
N LEU A 95 -8.62 6.95 17.94
CA LEU A 95 -8.07 6.90 19.29
C LEU A 95 -7.02 5.79 19.37
N GLN A 96 -5.77 6.19 19.62
CA GLN A 96 -4.64 5.29 19.77
C GLN A 96 -4.24 5.18 21.24
N PRO A 97 -4.17 3.96 21.81
CA PRO A 97 -3.69 3.78 23.17
C PRO A 97 -2.17 4.00 23.24
N LEU A 98 -1.72 4.78 24.22
CA LEU A 98 -0.30 4.96 24.53
C LEU A 98 0.17 3.89 25.51
N ARG A 99 0.29 2.66 25.00
CA ARG A 99 0.87 1.52 25.72
C ARG A 99 1.21 0.41 24.74
N LEU A 100 2.20 -0.41 25.08
CA LEU A 100 2.49 -1.63 24.35
C LEU A 100 1.34 -2.64 24.48
N SER A 101 1.04 -3.33 23.37
CA SER A 101 0.11 -4.45 23.35
C SER A 101 0.63 -5.58 24.23
N LYS A 102 -0.16 -6.01 25.21
CA LYS A 102 0.03 -7.32 25.84
C LYS A 102 -0.60 -8.34 24.91
N TRP A 103 0.15 -8.84 23.91
CA TRP A 103 -0.37 -9.78 22.92
C TRP A 103 -0.82 -11.10 23.55
N ASN A 104 -2.04 -11.12 24.08
CA ASN A 104 -2.82 -12.31 24.35
C ASN A 104 -3.96 -12.39 23.30
N GLU A 105 -4.55 -13.56 23.09
CA GLU A 105 -5.56 -13.80 22.03
C GLU A 105 -6.80 -12.88 22.12
N LYS A 106 -7.00 -12.16 23.23
CA LYS A 106 -8.17 -11.30 23.48
C LYS A 106 -7.87 -9.80 23.38
N ASP A 107 -6.60 -9.39 23.40
CA ASP A 107 -6.16 -8.00 23.54
C ASP A 107 -5.46 -7.45 22.28
N ALA A 108 -5.87 -7.89 21.08
CA ALA A 108 -5.43 -7.23 19.85
C ALA A 108 -5.87 -5.76 19.87
N ILE A 109 -4.91 -4.83 19.93
CA ILE A 109 -5.20 -3.40 19.94
C ILE A 109 -5.87 -3.05 18.61
N THR A 110 -7.10 -2.56 18.68
CA THR A 110 -7.79 -1.91 17.58
C THR A 110 -7.85 -0.41 17.87
N PHE A 111 -7.67 0.39 16.83
CA PHE A 111 -7.92 1.83 16.94
C PHE A 111 -9.41 2.06 16.74
N SER A 112 -10.08 2.58 17.76
CA SER A 112 -11.48 2.97 17.68
C SER A 112 -11.57 4.39 17.13
N MET A 113 -12.56 4.65 16.29
CA MET A 113 -12.85 6.04 15.91
C MET A 113 -13.26 6.85 17.14
N SER A 114 -12.86 8.12 17.19
CA SER A 114 -13.33 9.05 18.21
C SER A 114 -14.80 9.42 18.04
N GLY A 115 -15.32 9.27 16.81
CA GLY A 115 -16.66 9.72 16.42
C GLY A 115 -16.79 11.25 16.33
N ARG A 116 -15.70 12.00 16.48
CA ARG A 116 -15.68 13.45 16.44
C ARG A 116 -15.02 13.93 15.14
N LYS A 117 -15.69 14.87 14.48
CA LYS A 117 -15.16 15.57 13.30
C LYS A 117 -14.52 16.87 13.73
N TYR A 118 -13.34 17.16 13.18
CA TYR A 118 -12.62 18.40 13.40
C TYR A 118 -12.37 19.11 12.07
N THR A 119 -12.33 20.44 12.11
CA THR A 119 -11.58 21.22 11.12
C THR A 119 -10.08 21.13 11.41
N TYR A 120 -9.25 21.59 10.48
CA TYR A 120 -7.79 21.65 10.67
C TYR A 120 -7.39 22.47 11.90
N GLU A 121 -7.94 23.68 12.03
CA GLU A 121 -7.65 24.61 13.15
C GLU A 121 -8.17 24.08 14.50
N GLU A 122 -9.35 23.44 14.52
CA GLU A 122 -9.90 22.86 15.75
C GLU A 122 -8.99 21.77 16.31
N PHE A 123 -8.47 20.91 15.43
CA PHE A 123 -7.56 19.84 15.84
C PHE A 123 -6.18 20.37 16.23
N GLU A 124 -5.67 21.39 15.52
CA GLU A 124 -4.44 22.09 15.90
C GLU A 124 -4.53 22.68 17.32
N ALA A 125 -5.62 23.40 17.61
CA ALA A 125 -5.85 23.98 18.93
C ALA A 125 -5.92 22.90 20.03
N LEU A 126 -6.59 21.77 19.74
CA LEU A 126 -6.63 20.61 20.64
C LEU A 126 -5.24 20.03 20.88
N ALA A 127 -4.46 19.83 19.82
CA ALA A 127 -3.12 19.25 19.89
C ALA A 127 -2.16 20.15 20.68
N ASN A 128 -2.18 21.46 20.42
CA ASN A 128 -1.34 22.43 21.11
C ASN A 128 -1.71 22.56 22.60
N LYS A 129 -3.01 22.58 22.92
CA LYS A 129 -3.48 22.55 24.31
C LYS A 129 -3.01 21.28 25.04
N THR A 130 -3.07 20.13 24.36
CA THR A 130 -2.62 18.85 24.93
C THR A 130 -1.11 18.85 25.19
N PHE A 131 -0.32 19.35 24.23
CA PHE A 131 1.13 19.50 24.37
C PHE A 131 1.49 20.39 25.57
N PHE A 132 0.89 21.58 25.64
CA PHE A 132 1.13 22.52 26.74
C PHE A 132 0.73 21.93 28.10
N SER A 133 -0.39 21.19 28.16
CA SER A 133 -0.84 20.55 29.40
C SER A 133 0.13 19.49 29.90
N ARG A 134 0.89 18.84 29.01
CA ARG A 134 1.86 17.80 29.37
C ARG A 134 3.22 18.38 29.77
N PHE A 135 3.74 19.33 28.99
CA PHE A 135 5.11 19.82 29.15
C PHE A 135 5.21 21.20 29.79
N HIS A 136 4.09 21.89 29.99
CA HIS A 136 4.04 23.28 30.48
C HIS A 136 4.96 24.22 29.67
N CYS A 137 5.11 23.93 28.38
CA CYS A 137 5.95 24.65 27.45
C CYS A 137 5.17 24.91 26.16
N SER A 138 5.24 26.14 25.67
CA SER A 138 4.68 26.53 24.36
C SER A 138 5.70 26.39 23.23
N GLY A 139 6.99 26.29 23.55
CA GLY A 139 8.06 26.01 22.60
C GLY A 139 8.21 24.51 22.34
N GLY A 140 8.67 24.16 21.13
CA GLY A 140 9.02 22.78 20.79
C GLY A 140 10.10 22.22 21.72
N LEU A 141 10.02 20.93 22.02
CA LEU A 141 11.07 20.23 22.77
C LEU A 141 12.10 19.63 21.81
N PRO A 142 13.37 19.44 22.24
CA PRO A 142 14.34 18.70 21.46
C PRO A 142 13.80 17.30 21.11
N SER A 143 13.99 16.87 19.87
CA SER A 143 13.47 15.58 19.37
C SER A 143 13.90 14.38 20.23
N SER A 144 15.11 14.38 20.75
CA SER A 144 15.62 13.34 21.66
C SER A 144 14.86 13.27 22.99
N CYS A 145 14.40 14.42 23.51
CA CYS A 145 13.58 14.49 24.71
C CYS A 145 12.19 13.89 24.44
N VAL A 146 11.54 14.31 23.34
CA VAL A 146 10.23 13.79 22.95
C VAL A 146 10.27 12.29 22.67
N GLU A 147 11.35 11.79 22.07
CA GLU A 147 11.57 10.37 21.82
C GLU A 147 11.67 9.55 23.11
N LYS A 148 12.45 10.01 24.10
CA LYS A 148 12.55 9.34 25.40
C LYS A 148 11.20 9.33 26.13
N GLU A 149 10.49 10.46 26.12
CA GLU A 149 9.15 10.57 26.73
C GLU A 149 8.10 9.68 26.05
N PHE A 150 8.14 9.57 24.71
CA PHE A 150 7.25 8.68 23.97
C PHE A 150 7.44 7.22 24.38
N TRP A 151 8.69 6.75 24.39
CA TRP A 151 8.96 5.35 24.74
C TRP A 151 8.73 5.06 26.21
N HIS A 152 9.01 6.01 27.10
CA HIS A 152 8.64 5.89 28.51
C HIS A 152 7.13 5.69 28.69
N GLU A 153 6.32 6.51 28.03
CA GLU A 153 4.86 6.39 28.08
C GLU A 153 4.38 5.09 27.44
N MET A 154 4.93 4.65 26.31
CA MET A 154 4.55 3.39 25.68
C MET A 154 4.84 2.18 26.58
N MET A 155 5.96 2.17 27.30
CA MET A 155 6.37 1.03 28.14
C MET A 155 5.68 1.03 29.52
N HIS A 156 5.47 2.21 30.12
CA HIS A 156 4.99 2.33 31.49
C HIS A 156 3.58 2.91 31.62
N GLY A 157 3.05 3.48 30.55
CA GLY A 157 1.70 4.05 30.48
C GLY A 157 0.61 3.01 30.70
N LYS A 158 -0.41 3.40 31.47
CA LYS A 158 -1.52 2.48 31.83
C LYS A 158 -2.84 2.84 31.14
N LYS A 159 -3.11 4.13 30.92
CA LYS A 159 -4.42 4.63 30.46
C LYS A 159 -4.35 5.73 29.39
N GLY A 160 -3.17 6.17 28.98
CA GLY A 160 -3.01 7.23 27.97
C GLY A 160 -3.64 6.87 26.63
N LYS A 161 -4.25 7.86 25.98
CA LYS A 161 -4.74 7.78 24.60
C LYS A 161 -4.43 9.09 23.88
N VAL A 162 -4.23 9.01 22.58
CA VAL A 162 -4.09 10.17 21.68
C VAL A 162 -5.04 10.04 20.49
N GLU A 163 -5.35 11.17 19.88
CA GLU A 163 -6.15 11.23 18.65
C GLU A 163 -5.22 11.40 17.44
N TYR A 164 -5.55 10.75 16.33
CA TYR A 164 -4.79 10.85 15.09
C TYR A 164 -5.72 10.81 13.88
N GLY A 165 -5.66 11.82 13.01
CA GLY A 165 -6.31 11.78 11.70
C GLY A 165 -5.49 10.93 10.74
N ILE A 166 -5.87 9.67 10.54
CA ILE A 166 -5.19 8.70 9.68
C ILE A 166 -6.03 8.48 8.44
N ASN A 167 -5.39 8.34 7.27
CA ASN A 167 -6.08 8.04 6.01
C ASN A 167 -7.15 9.08 5.65
N VAL A 168 -6.84 10.35 5.95
CA VAL A 168 -7.77 11.45 5.69
C VAL A 168 -7.73 11.78 4.20
N GLU A 169 -8.88 11.67 3.53
CA GLU A 169 -8.99 12.01 2.11
C GLU A 169 -8.76 13.50 1.89
N GLY A 170 -7.96 13.84 0.87
CA GLY A 170 -7.56 15.21 0.54
C GLY A 170 -6.08 15.33 0.27
N SER A 171 -5.65 16.53 -0.10
CA SER A 171 -4.25 16.86 -0.30
C SER A 171 -3.99 18.27 0.22
N ALA A 172 -2.82 18.47 0.81
CA ALA A 172 -2.35 19.77 1.26
C ALA A 172 -1.34 20.40 0.25
N PHE A 173 -1.06 19.73 -0.87
CA PHE A 173 -0.41 20.38 -2.01
C PHE A 173 -1.39 21.31 -2.72
N SER A 174 -1.04 22.59 -2.80
CA SER A 174 -1.84 23.62 -3.46
C SER A 174 -2.12 23.30 -4.93
N CYS A 175 -3.26 23.77 -5.43
CA CYS A 175 -3.58 23.79 -6.86
C CYS A 175 -3.28 25.16 -7.52
N ASP A 176 -2.73 26.11 -6.77
CA ASP A 176 -2.27 27.40 -7.26
C ASP A 176 -1.15 27.21 -8.30
N PRO A 177 -1.30 27.73 -9.54
CA PRO A 177 -0.27 27.66 -10.56
C PRO A 177 1.07 28.30 -10.17
N ASP A 178 1.06 29.24 -9.22
CA ASP A 178 2.27 29.93 -8.74
C ASP A 178 2.93 29.22 -7.55
N ASP A 179 2.33 28.15 -7.02
CA ASP A 179 2.95 27.32 -5.98
C ASP A 179 3.97 26.37 -6.60
N ARG A 180 5.27 26.65 -6.39
CA ARG A 180 6.37 25.87 -6.96
C ARG A 180 6.33 24.40 -6.55
N LEU A 181 6.00 24.10 -5.29
CA LEU A 181 5.93 22.73 -4.81
C LEU A 181 4.66 22.02 -5.33
N GLY A 182 3.53 22.71 -5.30
CA GLY A 182 2.24 22.24 -5.79
C GLY A 182 2.24 21.92 -7.29
N THR A 183 2.99 22.66 -8.09
CA THR A 183 3.13 22.39 -9.53
C THR A 183 4.27 21.44 -9.89
N SER A 184 5.14 21.10 -8.93
CA SER A 184 6.27 20.20 -9.16
C SER A 184 5.84 18.74 -9.41
N LYS A 185 6.76 17.94 -9.96
CA LYS A 185 6.58 16.47 -10.09
C LYS A 185 6.68 15.73 -8.75
N TRP A 186 7.03 16.42 -7.66
CA TRP A 186 7.02 15.89 -6.29
C TRP A 186 5.68 16.07 -5.58
N ASN A 187 4.69 16.70 -6.24
CA ASN A 187 3.32 16.71 -5.75
C ASN A 187 2.76 15.28 -5.70
N LEU A 188 2.42 14.82 -4.49
CA LEU A 188 2.00 13.45 -4.25
C LEU A 188 0.68 13.06 -4.94
N LYS A 189 -0.14 14.03 -5.35
CA LYS A 189 -1.35 13.78 -6.17
C LYS A 189 -1.04 13.09 -7.50
N ASN A 190 0.12 13.39 -8.08
CA ASN A 190 0.51 12.90 -9.41
C ASN A 190 1.66 11.88 -9.35
N PHE A 191 2.29 11.72 -8.19
CA PHE A 191 3.56 10.99 -8.04
C PHE A 191 3.45 9.50 -8.40
N SER A 192 2.39 8.83 -7.95
CA SER A 192 2.12 7.43 -8.27
C SER A 192 1.89 7.18 -9.77
N ARG A 193 1.49 8.22 -10.51
CA ARG A 193 1.13 8.18 -11.95
C ARG A 193 2.20 8.79 -12.85
N LEU A 194 3.39 9.08 -12.32
CA LEU A 194 4.54 9.47 -13.14
C LEU A 194 4.78 8.44 -14.24
N LEU A 195 5.32 8.89 -15.38
CA LEU A 195 5.46 8.06 -16.58
C LEU A 195 6.28 6.78 -16.34
N GLN A 196 7.25 6.82 -15.42
CA GLN A 196 8.11 5.70 -15.05
C GLN A 196 7.49 4.79 -13.98
N SER A 197 6.35 5.15 -13.39
CA SER A 197 5.69 4.33 -12.38
C SER A 197 4.78 3.29 -13.03
N PRO A 198 4.94 1.99 -12.74
CA PRO A 198 4.00 0.95 -13.17
C PRO A 198 2.57 1.18 -12.67
N LEU A 199 2.39 1.91 -11.56
CA LEU A 199 1.07 2.20 -11.01
C LEU A 199 0.24 3.13 -11.91
N ARG A 200 0.85 3.79 -12.91
CA ARG A 200 0.10 4.55 -13.94
C ARG A 200 -0.88 3.68 -14.75
N LEU A 201 -0.70 2.36 -14.72
CA LEU A 201 -1.52 1.38 -15.44
C LEU A 201 -2.71 0.86 -14.61
N VAL A 202 -2.84 1.31 -13.36
CA VAL A 202 -3.98 1.00 -12.49
C VAL A 202 -5.09 1.99 -12.79
N ASP A 203 -6.16 1.50 -13.41
CA ASP A 203 -7.25 2.34 -13.91
C ASP A 203 -8.18 2.88 -12.81
N MET A 204 -8.07 2.36 -11.57
CA MET A 204 -8.90 2.75 -10.44
C MET A 204 -8.10 3.52 -9.39
N GLU A 205 -8.77 4.48 -8.75
CA GLU A 205 -8.25 5.16 -7.58
C GLU A 205 -8.27 4.21 -6.38
N ILE A 206 -7.11 4.05 -5.75
CA ILE A 206 -6.88 3.25 -4.55
C ILE A 206 -6.28 4.18 -3.50
N PRO A 207 -7.06 4.60 -2.48
CA PRO A 207 -6.59 5.50 -1.44
C PRO A 207 -5.31 4.98 -0.78
N GLY A 208 -4.31 5.86 -0.65
CA GLY A 208 -2.97 5.58 -0.13
C GLY A 208 -2.01 4.97 -1.14
N ILE A 209 -2.52 4.29 -2.18
CA ILE A 209 -1.67 3.62 -3.18
C ILE A 209 -1.51 4.48 -4.43
N THR A 210 -2.59 4.76 -5.15
CA THR A 210 -2.54 5.63 -6.34
C THR A 210 -2.88 7.06 -6.00
N ASP A 211 -3.57 7.30 -4.90
CA ASP A 211 -4.06 8.62 -4.51
C ASP A 211 -3.61 8.90 -3.07
N PRO A 212 -3.00 10.06 -2.79
CA PRO A 212 -2.40 10.33 -1.50
C PRO A 212 -3.44 10.39 -0.38
N MET A 213 -2.98 10.14 0.85
CA MET A 213 -3.77 10.35 2.06
C MET A 213 -3.04 11.28 3.02
N LEU A 214 -3.82 12.10 3.73
CA LEU A 214 -3.34 12.99 4.78
C LEU A 214 -3.26 12.28 6.13
N TYR A 215 -2.28 12.72 6.91
CA TYR A 215 -1.94 12.24 8.24
C TYR A 215 -1.79 13.46 9.17
N ILE A 216 -2.83 13.74 9.94
CA ILE A 216 -2.90 14.93 10.82
C ILE A 216 -2.69 14.48 12.26
N GLY A 217 -1.46 14.63 12.74
CA GLY A 217 -0.99 14.12 14.02
C GLY A 217 -1.07 15.12 15.16
N MET A 218 -1.04 14.58 16.38
CA MET A 218 -0.72 15.31 17.61
C MET A 218 0.47 14.65 18.32
N LEU A 219 0.93 15.22 19.44
CA LEU A 219 1.98 14.62 20.26
C LEU A 219 1.70 13.12 20.51
N PHE A 220 2.68 12.27 20.18
CA PHE A 220 2.65 10.81 20.33
C PHE A 220 1.66 10.04 19.45
N SER A 221 0.94 10.71 18.53
CA SER A 221 0.26 10.00 17.44
C SER A 221 1.27 9.16 16.68
N MET A 222 0.95 7.89 16.43
CA MET A 222 1.92 6.90 15.95
C MET A 222 1.42 6.10 14.76
N PHE A 223 2.37 5.58 13.98
CA PHE A 223 2.15 4.55 12.97
C PHE A 223 3.02 3.35 13.35
N ALA A 224 2.36 2.22 13.56
CA ALA A 224 2.99 1.02 14.08
C ALA A 224 3.87 0.34 13.02
N TRP A 225 4.65 -0.67 13.44
CA TRP A 225 5.53 -1.42 12.53
C TRP A 225 4.75 -2.09 11.41
N HIS A 226 5.12 -1.77 10.17
CA HIS A 226 4.54 -2.38 8.97
C HIS A 226 5.47 -2.25 7.76
N VAL A 227 5.13 -2.97 6.69
CA VAL A 227 5.63 -2.73 5.33
C VAL A 227 4.47 -2.29 4.46
N GLU A 228 4.77 -1.65 3.33
CA GLU A 228 3.75 -1.25 2.37
C GLU A 228 3.10 -2.46 1.69
N ASP A 229 1.84 -2.28 1.28
CA ASP A 229 1.11 -3.29 0.52
C ASP A 229 1.84 -3.64 -0.77
N HIS A 230 1.88 -4.92 -1.13
CA HIS A 230 2.63 -5.43 -2.28
C HIS A 230 4.13 -5.08 -2.31
N TYR A 231 4.71 -4.73 -1.15
CA TYR A 231 6.10 -4.26 -1.06
C TYR A 231 6.38 -3.08 -1.98
N LEU A 232 5.39 -2.20 -2.17
CA LEU A 232 5.58 -0.94 -2.86
C LEU A 232 6.57 -0.05 -2.10
N TYR A 233 7.08 0.97 -2.79
CA TYR A 233 7.71 2.09 -2.10
C TYR A 233 6.62 2.93 -1.42
N SER A 234 6.97 3.71 -0.41
CA SER A 234 6.18 4.88 0.00
C SER A 234 7.01 6.14 0.01
N ILE A 235 6.34 7.25 -0.30
CA ILE A 235 6.86 8.61 -0.14
C ILE A 235 5.93 9.37 0.80
N ASN A 236 6.49 9.99 1.82
CA ASN A 236 5.79 10.82 2.78
C ASN A 236 6.39 12.22 2.77
N TYR A 237 5.57 13.26 2.63
CA TYR A 237 5.98 14.66 2.78
C TYR A 237 5.37 15.25 4.05
N ASN A 238 6.18 15.89 4.90
CA ASN A 238 5.68 16.62 6.05
C ASN A 238 5.44 18.08 5.66
N HIS A 239 4.18 18.48 5.58
CA HIS A 239 3.83 19.81 5.10
C HIS A 239 4.04 20.91 6.16
N SER A 240 3.70 20.64 7.42
CA SER A 240 3.76 21.65 8.49
C SER A 240 3.73 21.05 9.89
N GLY A 241 4.06 21.87 10.89
CA GLY A 241 3.97 21.54 12.30
C GLY A 241 5.25 20.93 12.88
N ALA A 242 5.10 20.06 13.87
CA ALA A 242 6.19 19.41 14.58
C ALA A 242 6.82 18.27 13.77
N SER A 243 8.05 17.91 14.14
CA SER A 243 8.78 16.81 13.52
C SER A 243 8.12 15.44 13.76
N LYS A 244 8.52 14.45 12.97
CA LYS A 244 8.10 13.05 13.06
C LYS A 244 9.34 12.17 13.15
N THR A 245 9.43 11.32 14.17
CA THR A 245 10.48 10.30 14.24
C THR A 245 10.04 9.06 13.48
N TRP A 246 10.95 8.53 12.67
CA TRP A 246 10.82 7.29 11.92
C TRP A 246 11.90 6.31 12.35
N TYR A 247 11.53 5.04 12.38
CA TYR A 247 12.44 3.90 12.49
C TYR A 247 12.25 3.03 11.26
N GLY A 248 13.35 2.57 10.67
CA GLY A 248 13.35 1.77 9.46
C GLY A 248 14.26 0.55 9.60
N VAL A 249 13.80 -0.58 9.08
CA VAL A 249 14.56 -1.83 8.98
C VAL A 249 14.73 -2.15 7.50
N PRO A 250 15.95 -2.43 7.03
CA PRO A 250 16.20 -2.74 5.63
C PRO A 250 15.38 -3.91 5.11
N GLY A 251 14.98 -3.86 3.83
CA GLY A 251 14.15 -4.90 3.21
C GLY A 251 14.80 -6.29 3.21
N TYR A 252 16.14 -6.36 3.19
CA TYR A 252 16.88 -7.62 3.29
C TYR A 252 16.77 -8.26 4.68
N ALA A 253 16.57 -7.47 5.73
CA ALA A 253 16.44 -7.92 7.12
C ALA A 253 14.99 -8.24 7.51
N ALA A 254 14.01 -8.04 6.61
CA ALA A 254 12.58 -8.20 6.91
C ALA A 254 12.21 -9.60 7.45
N SER A 255 12.79 -10.68 6.90
CA SER A 255 12.55 -12.03 7.40
C SER A 255 13.09 -12.24 8.82
N GLN A 256 14.25 -11.67 9.14
CA GLN A 256 14.82 -11.74 10.48
C GLN A 256 13.98 -10.91 11.46
N PHE A 257 13.56 -9.70 11.06
CA PHE A 257 12.63 -8.88 11.82
C PHE A 257 11.36 -9.65 12.18
N GLU A 258 10.68 -10.25 11.21
CA GLU A 258 9.45 -11.02 11.42
C GLU A 258 9.66 -12.19 12.39
N LYS A 259 10.79 -12.90 12.28
CA LYS A 259 11.17 -13.97 13.21
C LYS A 259 11.34 -13.46 14.64
N ILE A 260 12.05 -12.34 14.83
CA ILE A 260 12.24 -11.73 16.16
C ILE A 260 10.91 -11.25 16.74
N VAL A 261 10.05 -10.62 15.92
CA VAL A 261 8.70 -10.22 16.36
C VAL A 261 7.90 -11.44 16.83
N LEU A 262 7.96 -12.55 16.09
CA LEU A 262 7.23 -13.76 16.45
C LEU A 262 7.72 -14.39 17.76
N GLN A 263 9.03 -14.31 18.02
CA GLN A 263 9.67 -14.92 19.20
C GLN A 263 9.60 -14.05 20.46
N HIS A 264 9.65 -12.73 20.32
CA HIS A 264 9.86 -11.80 21.44
C HIS A 264 8.73 -10.78 21.65
N VAL A 265 7.88 -10.55 20.64
CA VAL A 265 6.78 -9.56 20.72
C VAL A 265 5.42 -10.24 20.80
N TYR A 266 5.17 -11.23 19.94
CA TYR A 266 3.94 -12.01 19.94
C TYR A 266 4.03 -13.18 20.93
N CYS A 267 2.87 -13.66 21.40
CA CYS A 267 2.83 -14.88 22.21
C CYS A 267 2.99 -16.14 21.35
N ASN A 268 3.58 -17.20 21.92
CA ASN A 268 3.83 -18.48 21.24
C ASN A 268 2.57 -19.11 20.59
N LYS A 269 1.37 -18.77 21.06
CA LYS A 269 0.12 -19.26 20.45
C LYS A 269 -0.11 -18.76 19.02
N ILE A 270 0.37 -17.55 18.70
CA ILE A 270 0.31 -16.99 17.34
C ILE A 270 1.15 -17.84 16.37
N LEU A 271 2.36 -18.21 16.78
CA LEU A 271 3.25 -19.09 16.02
C LEU A 271 2.59 -20.45 15.75
N THR A 272 1.97 -21.07 16.76
CA THR A 272 1.34 -22.39 16.60
C THR A 272 0.15 -22.39 15.64
N LYS A 273 -0.58 -21.27 15.51
CA LYS A 273 -1.79 -21.19 14.66
C LYS A 273 -1.50 -20.72 13.24
N HIS A 274 -0.54 -19.82 13.07
CA HIS A 274 -0.32 -19.11 11.80
C HIS A 274 1.05 -19.36 11.16
N GLY A 275 1.89 -20.20 11.77
CA GLY A 275 3.21 -20.55 11.24
C GLY A 275 4.20 -19.38 11.21
N GLU A 276 5.26 -19.54 10.42
CA GLU A 276 6.36 -18.57 10.30
C GLU A 276 5.90 -17.22 9.73
N ASP A 277 4.89 -17.22 8.87
CA ASP A 277 4.28 -16.02 8.28
C ASP A 277 3.27 -15.32 9.21
N GLY A 278 3.01 -15.87 10.40
CA GLY A 278 2.06 -15.32 11.35
C GLY A 278 2.36 -13.86 11.68
N ALA A 279 3.63 -13.53 11.94
CA ALA A 279 4.03 -12.16 12.27
C ALA A 279 3.66 -11.16 11.16
N PHE A 280 3.91 -11.51 9.90
CA PHE A 280 3.56 -10.66 8.76
C PHE A 280 2.07 -10.35 8.68
N ARG A 281 1.21 -11.37 8.89
CA ARG A 281 -0.24 -11.20 8.89
C ARG A 281 -0.73 -10.21 9.96
N PHE A 282 -0.18 -10.27 11.18
CA PHE A 282 -0.56 -9.36 12.27
C PHE A 282 0.04 -7.97 12.11
N LEU A 283 1.31 -7.87 11.69
CA LEU A 283 1.96 -6.58 11.42
C LEU A 283 1.25 -5.81 10.30
N ALA A 284 0.70 -6.51 9.30
CA ALA A 284 -0.08 -5.89 8.23
C ALA A 284 -1.39 -5.22 8.71
N GLN A 285 -1.82 -5.45 9.96
CA GLN A 285 -2.95 -4.72 10.56
C GLN A 285 -2.55 -3.31 11.04
N LYS A 286 -1.24 -2.98 11.03
CA LYS A 286 -0.68 -1.67 11.40
C LYS A 286 -1.03 -1.19 12.81
N THR A 287 -1.14 -2.11 13.77
CA THR A 287 -1.45 -1.82 15.19
C THR A 287 -0.34 -2.21 16.17
N THR A 288 0.67 -2.97 15.72
CA THR A 288 1.70 -3.53 16.59
C THR A 288 2.88 -2.58 16.76
N MET A 289 2.90 -1.83 17.88
CA MET A 289 4.02 -0.97 18.24
C MET A 289 4.89 -1.62 19.31
N PHE A 290 6.21 -1.58 19.15
CA PHE A 290 7.21 -2.02 20.11
C PHE A 290 8.53 -1.27 19.89
N PRO A 291 9.37 -1.11 20.93
CA PRO A 291 10.59 -0.34 20.83
C PRO A 291 11.64 -0.99 19.91
N PRO A 292 12.37 -0.20 19.10
CA PRO A 292 13.48 -0.68 18.28
C PRO A 292 14.56 -1.47 19.02
N ASN A 293 14.74 -1.27 20.33
CA ASN A 293 15.75 -1.98 21.11
C ASN A 293 15.58 -3.52 21.08
N VAL A 294 14.36 -4.02 20.86
CA VAL A 294 14.11 -5.46 20.66
C VAL A 294 14.91 -5.99 19.47
N MET A 295 15.03 -5.19 18.40
CA MET A 295 15.80 -5.55 17.21
C MET A 295 17.30 -5.41 17.44
N LEU A 296 17.73 -4.33 18.11
CA LEU A 296 19.15 -4.10 18.44
C LEU A 296 19.74 -5.20 19.34
N GLN A 297 18.93 -5.79 20.24
CA GLN A 297 19.35 -6.90 21.11
C GLN A 297 19.57 -8.23 20.36
N HIS A 298 19.13 -8.32 19.09
CA HIS A 298 19.19 -9.53 18.27
C HIS A 298 19.90 -9.27 16.93
N ASP A 299 20.79 -8.27 16.91
CA ASP A 299 21.63 -7.91 15.76
C ASP A 299 20.84 -7.65 14.46
N VAL A 300 19.62 -7.10 14.59
CA VAL A 300 18.84 -6.61 13.46
C VAL A 300 19.07 -5.11 13.33
N GLU A 301 19.57 -4.68 12.17
CA GLU A 301 19.80 -3.27 11.89
C GLU A 301 18.50 -2.46 11.92
N VAL A 302 18.53 -1.35 12.66
CA VAL A 302 17.48 -0.33 12.67
C VAL A 302 18.13 1.02 12.44
N TYR A 303 17.50 1.84 11.60
CA TYR A 303 17.91 3.20 11.33
C TYR A 303 16.83 4.17 11.78
N LYS A 304 17.23 5.39 12.12
CA LYS A 304 16.34 6.47 12.57
C LYS A 304 16.30 7.60 11.54
N ALA A 305 15.18 8.34 11.50
CA ALA A 305 15.12 9.65 10.86
C ALA A 305 14.22 10.57 11.67
N VAL A 306 14.61 11.83 11.81
CA VAL A 306 13.71 12.90 12.26
C VAL A 306 13.32 13.75 11.05
N GLN A 307 12.05 13.67 10.65
CA GLN A 307 11.47 14.39 9.53
C GLN A 307 10.83 15.69 9.99
N ASN A 308 11.33 16.81 9.50
CA ASN A 308 10.83 18.16 9.72
C ASN A 308 9.89 18.60 8.58
N PRO A 309 9.10 19.67 8.75
CA PRO A 309 8.36 20.27 7.65
C PRO A 309 9.26 20.60 6.46
N GLY A 310 8.78 20.34 5.24
CA GLY A 310 9.58 20.53 4.02
C GLY A 310 10.42 19.32 3.60
N GLU A 311 10.41 18.24 4.39
CA GLU A 311 11.21 17.04 4.13
C GLU A 311 10.35 15.86 3.69
N PHE A 312 10.88 15.08 2.74
CA PHE A 312 10.34 13.79 2.34
C PHE A 312 11.03 12.64 3.08
N ILE A 313 10.27 11.59 3.37
CA ILE A 313 10.79 10.26 3.73
C ILE A 313 10.39 9.29 2.63
N ILE A 314 11.37 8.53 2.14
CA ILE A 314 11.15 7.41 1.22
C ILE A 314 11.33 6.12 2.01
N THR A 315 10.38 5.20 1.91
CA THR A 315 10.54 3.82 2.38
C THR A 315 10.69 2.89 1.17
N PHE A 316 11.66 1.98 1.26
CA PHE A 316 11.97 1.04 0.19
C PHE A 316 11.10 -0.22 0.29
N PRO A 317 10.95 -0.96 -0.82
CA PRO A 317 10.23 -2.22 -0.86
C PRO A 317 10.60 -3.16 0.27
N ARG A 318 9.58 -3.71 0.94
CA ARG A 318 9.72 -4.69 2.03
C ARG A 318 10.46 -4.14 3.27
N ALA A 319 10.75 -2.84 3.35
CA ALA A 319 11.38 -2.23 4.52
C ALA A 319 10.34 -1.97 5.61
N TYR A 320 10.52 -2.61 6.76
CA TYR A 320 9.65 -2.39 7.91
C TYR A 320 9.90 -1.01 8.49
N HIS A 321 8.84 -0.28 8.82
CA HIS A 321 8.97 1.03 9.41
C HIS A 321 7.84 1.35 10.42
N ALA A 322 8.18 2.21 11.38
CA ALA A 322 7.29 2.70 12.44
C ALA A 322 7.71 4.10 12.86
N GLY A 323 6.86 4.78 13.63
CA GLY A 323 7.22 6.11 14.13
C GLY A 323 6.09 6.84 14.83
N PHE A 324 6.38 8.08 15.22
CA PHE A 324 5.46 8.93 15.99
C PHE A 324 5.72 10.42 15.77
N SER A 325 4.69 11.24 16.02
CA SER A 325 4.72 12.69 15.87
C SER A 325 5.12 13.39 17.17
N HIS A 326 5.89 14.48 17.05
CA HIS A 326 6.38 15.24 18.22
C HIS A 326 5.40 16.31 18.71
N GLY A 327 4.29 16.50 18.00
CA GLY A 327 3.31 17.54 18.26
C GLY A 327 2.25 17.57 17.15
N PHE A 328 1.53 18.68 17.02
CA PHE A 328 0.65 18.89 15.88
C PHE A 328 1.45 18.87 14.58
N ASN A 329 1.07 18.05 13.60
CA ASN A 329 1.66 18.07 12.26
C ASN A 329 0.69 17.60 11.19
N CYS A 330 1.02 17.90 9.93
CA CYS A 330 0.28 17.46 8.76
C CYS A 330 1.24 16.85 7.74
N GLY A 331 1.21 15.53 7.63
CA GLY A 331 1.92 14.79 6.60
C GLY A 331 0.98 14.30 5.51
N GLU A 332 1.53 14.01 4.33
CA GLU A 332 0.82 13.40 3.22
C GLU A 332 1.68 12.26 2.67
N ALA A 333 1.08 11.12 2.33
CA ALA A 333 1.83 10.01 1.76
C ALA A 333 1.08 9.32 0.63
N VAL A 334 1.84 8.73 -0.29
CA VAL A 334 1.35 7.87 -1.37
C VAL A 334 2.36 6.75 -1.62
N ASN A 335 1.90 5.60 -2.09
CA ASN A 335 2.80 4.57 -2.60
C ASN A 335 3.22 4.84 -4.05
N PHE A 336 4.33 4.24 -4.44
CA PHE A 336 4.75 4.21 -5.84
C PHE A 336 5.55 2.94 -6.15
N ALA A 337 5.80 2.70 -7.43
CA ALA A 337 6.66 1.63 -7.90
C ALA A 337 7.60 2.15 -8.99
N ASN A 338 8.73 1.47 -9.17
CA ASN A 338 9.62 1.59 -10.32
C ASN A 338 9.75 0.22 -11.01
N ASP A 339 10.48 0.13 -12.12
CA ASP A 339 10.65 -1.13 -12.85
C ASP A 339 11.29 -2.24 -11.99
N GLU A 340 12.19 -1.88 -11.07
CA GLU A 340 12.87 -2.81 -10.16
C GLU A 340 11.94 -3.44 -9.11
N TRP A 341 10.72 -2.91 -8.94
CA TRP A 341 9.74 -3.45 -7.98
C TRP A 341 9.16 -4.80 -8.42
N PHE A 342 9.08 -5.10 -9.72
CA PHE A 342 8.35 -6.28 -10.22
C PHE A 342 8.74 -7.63 -9.56
N PRO A 343 10.03 -7.96 -9.35
CA PRO A 343 10.42 -9.17 -8.63
C PRO A 343 9.89 -9.22 -7.18
N LEU A 344 9.85 -8.07 -6.49
CA LEU A 344 9.34 -7.95 -5.13
C LEU A 344 7.82 -7.98 -5.10
N GLY A 345 7.16 -7.37 -6.09
CA GLY A 345 5.73 -7.49 -6.32
C GLY A 345 5.30 -8.96 -6.54
N ALA A 346 6.06 -9.73 -7.32
CA ALA A 346 5.83 -11.17 -7.48
C ALA A 346 5.93 -11.93 -6.15
N ALA A 347 6.96 -11.64 -5.36
CA ALA A 347 7.15 -12.24 -4.05
C ALA A 347 5.99 -11.90 -3.08
N ALA A 348 5.55 -10.63 -3.08
CA ALA A 348 4.41 -10.20 -2.29
C ALA A 348 3.11 -10.89 -2.73
N SER A 349 2.83 -10.95 -4.03
CA SER A 349 1.64 -11.63 -4.58
C SER A 349 1.63 -13.11 -4.23
N ARG A 350 2.78 -13.79 -4.24
CA ARG A 350 2.90 -15.17 -3.77
C ARG A 350 2.57 -15.29 -2.29
N ARG A 351 3.14 -14.42 -1.46
CA ARG A 351 2.90 -14.42 -0.01
C ARG A 351 1.43 -14.14 0.31
N TYR A 352 0.80 -13.21 -0.41
CA TYR A 352 -0.62 -12.93 -0.29
C TYR A 352 -1.47 -14.14 -0.64
N ALA A 353 -1.13 -14.87 -1.71
CA ALA A 353 -1.82 -16.10 -2.09
C ALA A 353 -1.70 -17.19 -1.02
N LEU A 354 -0.50 -17.38 -0.44
CA LEU A 354 -0.25 -18.34 0.63
C LEU A 354 -1.10 -18.03 1.87
N LEU A 355 -1.17 -16.76 2.24
CA LEU A 355 -1.87 -16.27 3.43
C LEU A 355 -3.35 -15.94 3.20
N ARG A 356 -3.86 -16.17 1.98
CA ARG A 356 -5.20 -15.80 1.53
C ARG A 356 -5.54 -14.34 1.80
N MET A 357 -4.57 -13.45 1.63
CA MET A 357 -4.78 -12.02 1.79
C MET A 357 -5.20 -11.41 0.46
N MET A 358 -6.20 -10.51 0.52
CA MET A 358 -6.68 -9.81 -0.67
C MET A 358 -5.58 -8.87 -1.21
N PRO A 359 -5.16 -9.02 -2.48
CA PRO A 359 -4.29 -8.05 -3.13
C PRO A 359 -5.06 -6.75 -3.40
N LEU A 360 -4.37 -5.63 -3.22
CA LEU A 360 -4.95 -4.30 -3.50
C LEU A 360 -4.69 -3.86 -4.94
N ILE A 361 -3.63 -4.37 -5.58
CA ILE A 361 -3.26 -4.01 -6.94
C ILE A 361 -3.31 -5.23 -7.87
N PRO A 362 -3.66 -5.03 -9.16
CA PRO A 362 -3.70 -6.11 -10.14
C PRO A 362 -2.28 -6.41 -10.67
N TYR A 363 -1.45 -7.09 -9.88
CA TYR A 363 -0.04 -7.36 -10.20
C TYR A 363 0.14 -8.03 -11.57
N GLU A 364 -0.61 -9.10 -11.87
CA GLU A 364 -0.47 -9.81 -13.15
C GLU A 364 -0.84 -8.93 -14.35
N GLU A 365 -1.84 -8.05 -14.19
CA GLU A 365 -2.23 -7.10 -15.23
C GLU A 365 -1.14 -6.07 -15.51
N ILE A 366 -0.61 -5.44 -14.46
CA ILE A 366 0.44 -4.43 -14.57
C ILE A 366 1.68 -5.05 -15.23
N LEU A 367 2.09 -6.24 -14.79
CA LEU A 367 3.23 -6.96 -15.36
C LEU A 367 3.03 -7.28 -16.84
N CYS A 368 1.86 -7.79 -17.23
CA CYS A 368 1.58 -8.09 -18.63
C CYS A 368 1.55 -6.81 -19.49
N LYS A 369 0.94 -5.73 -19.00
CA LYS A 369 0.87 -4.45 -19.70
C LYS A 369 2.27 -3.85 -19.91
N GLU A 370 3.13 -3.83 -18.89
CA GLU A 370 4.51 -3.35 -19.03
C GLU A 370 5.36 -4.23 -19.94
N ALA A 371 5.29 -5.55 -19.80
CA ALA A 371 6.03 -6.46 -20.68
C ALA A 371 5.63 -6.26 -22.16
N MET A 372 4.33 -6.06 -22.42
CA MET A 372 3.85 -5.76 -23.77
C MET A 372 4.28 -4.38 -24.26
N PHE A 373 4.40 -3.38 -23.37
CA PHE A 373 4.96 -2.08 -23.72
C PHE A 373 6.43 -2.19 -24.14
N VAL A 374 7.23 -2.93 -23.38
CA VAL A 374 8.64 -3.24 -23.70
C VAL A 374 8.75 -3.96 -25.04
N TYR A 375 7.95 -5.01 -25.27
CA TYR A 375 7.93 -5.78 -26.52
C TYR A 375 7.54 -4.93 -27.74
N LYS A 376 6.53 -4.06 -27.62
CA LYS A 376 6.10 -3.20 -28.72
C LYS A 376 7.16 -2.14 -29.05
N SER A 377 7.81 -1.61 -28.02
CA SER A 377 8.87 -0.60 -28.17
C SER A 377 10.13 -1.18 -28.82
N SER A 378 10.50 -2.43 -28.52
CA SER A 378 11.64 -3.10 -29.18
C SER A 378 11.41 -3.37 -30.67
N ARG A 379 10.15 -3.59 -31.09
CA ARG A 379 9.79 -3.74 -32.52
C ARG A 379 9.86 -2.44 -33.32
N VAL A 380 9.57 -1.30 -32.69
CA VAL A 380 9.56 0.02 -33.38
C VAL A 380 10.98 0.60 -33.48
N ARG A 381 11.83 0.38 -32.46
CA ARG A 381 13.23 0.86 -32.48
C ARG A 381 14.10 -0.08 -33.31
N SER A 382 14.46 0.34 -34.52
CA SER A 382 15.43 -0.36 -35.37
C SER A 382 16.81 -0.45 -34.69
N SER A 383 17.11 -1.55 -33.99
CA SER A 383 18.43 -2.09 -33.56
C SER A 383 19.47 -1.19 -32.85
N LYS A 384 19.41 0.15 -32.90
CA LYS A 384 20.53 1.01 -32.49
C LYS A 384 20.48 1.55 -31.06
N ASN A 385 19.33 1.57 -30.40
CA ASN A 385 19.22 2.00 -28.99
C ASN A 385 18.60 0.87 -28.16
N LYS A 386 19.45 -0.05 -27.68
CA LYS A 386 19.09 -1.02 -26.63
C LYS A 386 18.58 -0.26 -25.40
N PRO A 387 17.69 -0.84 -24.58
CA PRO A 387 17.28 -0.21 -23.33
C PRO A 387 18.53 0.17 -22.53
N GLU A 388 18.65 1.45 -22.18
CA GLU A 388 19.82 2.03 -21.48
C GLU A 388 20.04 1.40 -20.10
N ASP A 389 19.06 0.67 -19.56
CA ASP A 389 19.17 -0.07 -18.31
C ASP A 389 18.78 -1.56 -18.45
N LYS A 390 19.80 -2.43 -18.41
CA LYS A 390 19.67 -3.89 -18.42
C LYS A 390 18.98 -4.41 -17.15
N ALA A 391 19.09 -3.72 -16.01
CA ALA A 391 18.48 -4.13 -14.75
C ALA A 391 16.96 -3.96 -14.80
N SER A 392 16.47 -2.77 -15.15
CA SER A 392 15.04 -2.49 -15.33
C SER A 392 14.37 -3.42 -16.35
N TYR A 393 15.02 -3.66 -17.49
CA TYR A 393 14.51 -4.63 -18.49
C TYR A 393 14.34 -6.02 -17.88
N ASN A 394 15.34 -6.52 -17.15
CA ASN A 394 15.28 -7.85 -16.53
C ASN A 394 14.24 -7.92 -15.41
N ALA A 395 14.09 -6.85 -14.63
CA ALA A 395 13.11 -6.78 -13.54
C ALA A 395 11.67 -6.98 -14.04
N ILE A 396 11.33 -6.49 -15.24
CA ILE A 396 10.02 -6.70 -15.88
C ILE A 396 9.95 -8.06 -16.59
N VAL A 397 10.94 -8.34 -17.45
CA VAL A 397 10.89 -9.47 -18.38
C VAL A 397 11.00 -10.81 -17.65
N GLN A 398 11.77 -10.91 -16.56
CA GLN A 398 11.92 -12.19 -15.85
C GLN A 398 10.63 -12.66 -15.19
N PRO A 399 9.92 -11.85 -14.36
CA PRO A 399 8.63 -12.26 -13.82
C PRO A 399 7.60 -12.57 -14.92
N PHE A 400 7.59 -11.80 -16.03
CA PHE A 400 6.69 -12.06 -17.14
C PHE A 400 6.95 -13.41 -17.82
N LEU A 401 8.21 -13.73 -18.11
CA LEU A 401 8.59 -15.01 -18.71
C LEU A 401 8.17 -16.19 -17.87
N HIS A 402 8.38 -16.13 -16.55
CA HIS A 402 7.96 -17.20 -15.66
C HIS A 402 6.44 -17.34 -15.58
N LEU A 403 5.72 -16.22 -15.52
CA LEU A 403 4.25 -16.21 -15.55
C LEU A 403 3.74 -16.90 -16.83
N MET A 404 4.26 -16.51 -17.99
CA MET A 404 3.87 -17.08 -19.26
C MET A 404 4.29 -18.55 -19.40
N GLN A 405 5.48 -18.93 -18.92
CA GLN A 405 5.93 -20.32 -18.92
C GLN A 405 4.99 -21.22 -18.09
N PHE A 406 4.55 -20.75 -16.93
CA PHE A 406 3.57 -21.45 -16.10
C PHE A 406 2.26 -21.68 -16.88
N TYR A 407 1.66 -20.61 -17.41
CA TYR A 407 0.39 -20.71 -18.13
C TYR A 407 0.48 -21.57 -19.38
N MET A 408 1.57 -21.47 -20.15
CA MET A 408 1.78 -22.30 -21.32
C MET A 408 1.91 -23.77 -20.97
N THR A 409 2.69 -24.10 -19.94
CA THR A 409 2.86 -25.49 -19.50
C THR A 409 1.52 -26.08 -19.05
N TYR A 410 0.75 -25.33 -18.26
CA TYR A 410 -0.57 -25.77 -17.79
C TYR A 410 -1.55 -25.98 -18.97
N LEU A 411 -1.64 -25.01 -19.89
CA LEU A 411 -2.55 -25.09 -21.03
C LEU A 411 -2.16 -26.20 -22.02
N LEU A 412 -0.87 -26.51 -22.15
CA LEU A 412 -0.37 -27.65 -22.94
C LEU A 412 -0.81 -28.98 -22.34
N GLN A 413 -0.74 -29.14 -21.02
CA GLN A 413 -1.18 -30.35 -20.32
C GLN A 413 -2.70 -30.58 -20.46
N GLN A 414 -3.48 -29.50 -20.58
CA GLN A 414 -4.95 -29.55 -20.71
C GLN A 414 -5.45 -29.68 -22.17
N LYS A 415 -4.57 -29.94 -23.15
CA LYS A 415 -4.92 -29.99 -24.59
C LYS A 415 -5.90 -31.09 -24.99
N SER A 416 -6.06 -32.14 -24.19
CA SER A 416 -7.06 -33.20 -24.40
C SER A 416 -8.50 -32.74 -24.14
N SER A 417 -8.70 -31.59 -23.47
CA SER A 417 -10.01 -31.06 -23.07
C SER A 417 -10.40 -29.77 -23.81
N ARG A 418 -10.22 -29.74 -25.15
CA ARG A 418 -10.50 -28.55 -25.99
C ARG A 418 -11.91 -27.98 -25.82
N ASN A 419 -12.90 -28.83 -25.51
CA ASN A 419 -14.30 -28.44 -25.28
C ASN A 419 -14.52 -27.58 -24.01
N LEU A 420 -13.48 -27.42 -23.18
CA LEU A 420 -13.56 -26.74 -21.88
C LEU A 420 -12.81 -25.39 -21.85
N GLN A 421 -12.23 -24.95 -22.97
CA GLN A 421 -11.52 -23.67 -23.08
C GLN A 421 -12.39 -22.59 -23.72
N ARG A 422 -12.35 -21.37 -23.17
CA ARG A 422 -13.05 -20.19 -23.69
C ARG A 422 -12.13 -18.98 -23.68
N SER A 423 -12.30 -18.09 -24.65
CA SER A 423 -11.56 -16.82 -24.69
C SER A 423 -12.47 -15.66 -24.28
N SER A 424 -12.03 -14.88 -23.30
CA SER A 424 -12.72 -13.68 -22.81
C SER A 424 -11.72 -12.55 -22.66
N ASN A 425 -12.13 -11.33 -23.02
CA ASN A 425 -11.44 -10.12 -22.57
C ASN A 425 -12.21 -9.61 -21.35
N THR A 426 -11.85 -10.11 -20.18
CA THR A 426 -12.25 -9.49 -18.93
C THR A 426 -11.40 -8.26 -18.71
N SER A 427 -12.04 -7.10 -18.71
CA SER A 427 -11.55 -5.91 -18.06
C SER A 427 -11.91 -5.99 -16.57
N GLY A 428 -10.93 -5.89 -15.67
CA GLY A 428 -11.14 -5.85 -14.22
C GLY A 428 -10.50 -6.99 -13.44
N LEU A 429 -10.42 -6.79 -12.12
CA LEU A 429 -9.74 -7.67 -11.18
C LEU A 429 -10.53 -8.98 -10.97
N VAL A 430 -10.05 -10.09 -11.55
CA VAL A 430 -10.59 -11.43 -11.28
C VAL A 430 -9.79 -12.04 -10.13
N ILE A 431 -10.45 -12.31 -8.99
CA ILE A 431 -9.79 -12.79 -7.78
C ILE A 431 -10.12 -14.26 -7.51
N CYS A 432 -9.09 -15.09 -7.36
CA CYS A 432 -9.27 -16.49 -7.00
C CYS A 432 -10.02 -16.64 -5.67
N ARG A 433 -11.09 -17.43 -5.64
CA ARG A 433 -11.86 -17.70 -4.42
C ARG A 433 -11.06 -18.40 -3.32
N ILE A 434 -10.06 -19.20 -3.68
CA ILE A 434 -9.34 -20.05 -2.72
C ILE A 434 -8.18 -19.27 -2.08
N CYS A 435 -7.32 -18.66 -2.90
CA CYS A 435 -6.11 -17.97 -2.43
C CYS A 435 -6.16 -16.44 -2.54
N HIS A 436 -7.22 -15.86 -3.10
CA HIS A 436 -7.34 -14.42 -3.38
C HIS A 436 -6.33 -13.84 -4.39
N ARG A 437 -5.53 -14.68 -5.06
CA ARG A 437 -4.64 -14.22 -6.13
C ARG A 437 -5.41 -13.55 -7.27
N ASP A 438 -4.90 -12.43 -7.77
CA ASP A 438 -5.38 -11.81 -9.00
C ASP A 438 -5.06 -12.66 -10.23
N CYS A 439 -6.02 -12.81 -11.12
CA CYS A 439 -5.94 -13.66 -12.30
C CYS A 439 -6.15 -12.81 -13.54
N TYR A 440 -5.07 -12.53 -14.27
CA TYR A 440 -5.18 -11.72 -15.49
C TYR A 440 -5.13 -12.58 -16.76
N VAL A 441 -4.18 -13.53 -16.83
CA VAL A 441 -3.88 -14.28 -18.07
C VAL A 441 -4.91 -15.39 -18.31
N ALA A 442 -5.15 -16.22 -17.30
CA ALA A 442 -6.15 -17.29 -17.36
C ALA A 442 -6.58 -17.76 -15.96
N TYR A 443 -7.79 -18.31 -15.89
CA TYR A 443 -8.43 -18.82 -14.67
C TYR A 443 -9.53 -19.84 -14.98
N LEU A 444 -9.96 -20.60 -13.98
CA LEU A 444 -11.15 -21.45 -14.05
C LEU A 444 -12.39 -20.64 -13.66
N LEU A 445 -13.45 -20.72 -14.46
CA LEU A 445 -14.75 -20.12 -14.15
C LEU A 445 -15.91 -20.96 -14.69
N CYS A 446 -17.00 -21.03 -13.93
CA CYS A 446 -18.20 -21.70 -14.39
C CYS A 446 -18.93 -20.83 -15.42
N LYS A 447 -19.12 -21.36 -16.63
CA LYS A 447 -19.79 -20.65 -17.75
C LYS A 447 -21.28 -20.39 -17.53
N TYR A 448 -21.88 -20.96 -16.49
CA TYR A 448 -23.31 -20.84 -16.22
C TYR A 448 -23.61 -19.79 -15.15
N CYS A 449 -22.83 -19.76 -14.07
CA CYS A 449 -23.05 -18.83 -12.96
C CYS A 449 -22.07 -17.67 -12.92
N PHE A 450 -20.96 -17.73 -13.68
CA PHE A 450 -19.92 -16.69 -13.74
C PHE A 450 -19.42 -16.21 -12.37
N SER A 451 -19.44 -17.12 -11.39
CA SER A 451 -19.04 -16.85 -10.01
C SER A 451 -17.92 -17.80 -9.57
N HIS A 452 -17.23 -17.42 -8.50
CA HIS A 452 -16.19 -18.24 -7.86
C HIS A 452 -15.01 -18.60 -8.79
N PRO A 453 -14.33 -17.61 -9.41
CA PRO A 453 -13.16 -17.90 -10.22
C PRO A 453 -12.06 -18.57 -9.38
N ILE A 454 -11.30 -19.47 -9.99
CA ILE A 454 -10.19 -20.18 -9.34
C ILE A 454 -8.93 -20.00 -10.21
N CYS A 455 -7.80 -19.59 -9.61
CA CYS A 455 -6.56 -19.45 -10.36
C CYS A 455 -6.04 -20.84 -10.78
N LEU A 456 -5.21 -20.89 -11.82
CA LEU A 456 -4.65 -22.16 -12.32
C LEU A 456 -3.50 -22.69 -11.44
N PHE A 457 -3.13 -21.99 -10.37
CA PHE A 457 -2.05 -22.36 -9.45
C PHE A 457 -2.47 -23.38 -8.38
N HIS A 458 -3.72 -23.87 -8.43
CA HIS A 458 -4.20 -24.92 -7.54
C HIS A 458 -4.14 -26.27 -8.24
N ASP A 459 -3.27 -27.17 -7.75
CA ASP A 459 -3.12 -28.53 -8.28
C ASP A 459 -4.40 -29.37 -8.11
N ILE A 460 -5.12 -29.17 -7.00
CA ILE A 460 -6.41 -29.83 -6.70
C ILE A 460 -7.52 -28.79 -6.72
N ALA A 461 -7.77 -28.20 -7.88
CA ALA A 461 -8.95 -27.35 -8.06
C ALA A 461 -10.21 -28.23 -8.12
N PRO A 462 -11.32 -27.84 -7.46
CA PRO A 462 -12.60 -28.52 -7.63
C PRO A 462 -12.98 -28.59 -9.11
N HIS A 463 -13.35 -29.76 -9.60
CA HIS A 463 -13.77 -29.92 -11.00
C HIS A 463 -15.13 -29.25 -11.27
N THR A 464 -15.98 -29.14 -10.24
CA THR A 464 -17.33 -28.59 -10.30
C THR A 464 -17.48 -27.32 -9.46
N CYS A 465 -18.25 -26.37 -9.98
CA CYS A 465 -18.68 -25.18 -9.26
C CYS A 465 -19.80 -25.52 -8.25
N ILE A 466 -20.09 -24.60 -7.32
CA ILE A 466 -21.18 -24.73 -6.34
C ILE A 466 -22.54 -25.05 -7.00
N CYS A 467 -22.75 -24.60 -8.25
CA CYS A 467 -23.96 -24.93 -9.01
C CYS A 467 -23.97 -26.34 -9.62
N GLY A 468 -23.01 -27.21 -9.29
CA GLY A 468 -22.90 -28.58 -9.78
C GLY A 468 -22.37 -28.72 -11.21
N ARG A 469 -22.03 -27.62 -11.88
CA ARG A 469 -21.52 -27.61 -13.27
C ARG A 469 -19.99 -27.55 -13.31
N PHE A 470 -19.39 -28.17 -14.32
CA PHE A 470 -17.94 -28.15 -14.51
C PHE A 470 -17.40 -26.73 -14.75
N TYR A 471 -16.22 -26.45 -14.18
CA TYR A 471 -15.46 -25.25 -14.52
C TYR A 471 -14.98 -25.31 -15.98
N SER A 472 -14.78 -24.14 -16.57
CA SER A 472 -14.11 -23.98 -17.86
C SER A 472 -12.89 -23.09 -17.70
N ILE A 473 -11.86 -23.31 -18.52
CA ILE A 473 -10.68 -22.46 -18.55
C ILE A 473 -11.03 -21.22 -19.37
N PHE A 474 -11.00 -20.05 -18.74
CA PHE A 474 -11.08 -18.75 -19.39
C PHE A 474 -9.67 -18.20 -19.57
N LYS A 475 -9.31 -17.88 -20.81
CA LYS A 475 -8.05 -17.22 -21.16
C LYS A 475 -8.32 -15.91 -21.88
N ARG A 476 -7.37 -14.98 -21.80
CA ARG A 476 -7.45 -13.73 -22.57
C ARG A 476 -7.51 -13.97 -24.08
N ASN A 477 -8.15 -13.08 -24.84
CA ASN A 477 -8.19 -13.22 -26.30
C ASN A 477 -6.83 -12.95 -26.95
N ASP A 478 -6.04 -12.06 -26.37
CA ASP A 478 -4.71 -11.66 -26.81
C ASP A 478 -3.59 -12.53 -26.23
N ILE A 479 -3.91 -13.70 -25.65
CA ILE A 479 -2.90 -14.60 -25.06
C ILE A 479 -1.81 -15.00 -26.06
N PHE A 480 -2.15 -15.11 -27.36
CA PHE A 480 -1.17 -15.40 -28.40
C PHE A 480 -0.15 -14.26 -28.57
N GLU A 481 -0.55 -13.00 -28.41
CA GLU A 481 0.40 -11.87 -28.44
C GLU A 481 1.34 -11.92 -27.23
N LEU A 482 0.82 -12.29 -26.05
CA LEU A 482 1.64 -12.50 -24.85
C LEU A 482 2.64 -13.66 -25.06
N GLU A 483 2.21 -14.74 -25.71
CA GLU A 483 3.07 -15.87 -26.08
C GLU A 483 4.18 -15.47 -27.06
N GLU A 484 3.84 -14.67 -28.07
CA GLU A 484 4.82 -14.15 -29.04
C GLU A 484 5.85 -13.26 -28.34
N ALA A 485 5.41 -12.35 -27.47
CA ALA A 485 6.30 -11.52 -26.67
C ALA A 485 7.24 -12.38 -25.80
N ALA A 486 6.70 -13.39 -25.11
CA ALA A 486 7.51 -14.30 -24.30
C ALA A 486 8.55 -15.08 -25.13
N LYS A 487 8.17 -15.56 -26.32
CA LYS A 487 9.10 -16.23 -27.25
C LYS A 487 10.19 -15.27 -27.74
N SER A 488 9.85 -14.02 -28.06
CA SER A 488 10.80 -12.98 -28.47
C SER A 488 11.83 -12.72 -27.36
N PHE A 489 11.38 -12.49 -26.13
CA PHE A 489 12.26 -12.28 -24.98
C PHE A 489 13.16 -13.49 -24.68
N GLN A 490 12.67 -14.72 -24.87
CA GLN A 490 13.49 -15.94 -24.72
C GLN A 490 14.58 -16.05 -25.80
N GLN A 491 14.28 -15.65 -27.04
CA GLN A 491 15.24 -15.65 -28.13
C GLN A 491 16.34 -14.60 -27.91
N GLU A 492 15.97 -13.40 -27.44
CA GLU A 492 16.92 -12.36 -27.03
C GLU A 492 17.84 -12.84 -25.89
N LYS A 493 17.32 -13.63 -24.96
CA LYS A 493 18.08 -14.21 -23.83
C LYS A 493 19.01 -15.36 -24.18
N LYS A 494 18.82 -16.08 -25.29
CA LYS A 494 19.80 -17.09 -25.75
C LYS A 494 21.17 -16.47 -26.10
N CYS A 495 21.34 -15.15 -25.99
CA CYS A 495 22.62 -14.45 -26.03
C CYS A 495 23.21 -14.03 -24.66
N ASN A 496 22.62 -14.31 -23.48
CA ASN A 496 23.29 -14.05 -22.18
C ASN A 496 22.65 -14.83 -21.00
N GLU A 497 23.44 -15.77 -20.48
CA GLU A 497 23.46 -16.46 -19.17
C GLU A 497 22.17 -16.72 -18.34
N THR A 498 22.15 -17.97 -17.87
CA THR A 498 21.21 -18.65 -16.97
C THR A 498 21.24 -18.10 -15.54
N PHE A 499 20.16 -17.44 -15.11
CA PHE A 499 19.80 -17.31 -13.70
C PHE A 499 18.60 -18.21 -13.40
N SER A 500 18.76 -19.15 -12.47
CA SER A 500 17.71 -20.06 -12.02
C SER A 500 16.78 -19.34 -11.03
N LEU A 501 15.58 -18.99 -11.49
CA LEU A 501 14.48 -18.48 -10.67
C LEU A 501 13.34 -19.52 -10.57
N SER A 502 13.69 -20.80 -10.70
CA SER A 502 12.75 -21.94 -10.57
C SER A 502 11.91 -21.89 -9.29
N SER A 503 12.37 -21.15 -8.27
CA SER A 503 11.71 -20.97 -6.99
C SER A 503 10.58 -19.92 -6.96
N ILE A 504 10.51 -18.92 -7.86
CA ILE A 504 9.55 -17.78 -7.69
C ILE A 504 8.10 -18.20 -7.96
N PHE A 505 7.88 -19.01 -9.00
CA PHE A 505 6.55 -19.52 -9.38
C PHE A 505 6.35 -21.01 -9.06
N SER A 506 7.37 -21.69 -8.51
CA SER A 506 7.14 -22.96 -7.84
C SER A 506 6.44 -22.67 -6.51
N CYS A 507 5.12 -22.62 -6.52
CA CYS A 507 4.40 -23.08 -5.35
C CYS A 507 4.94 -24.50 -5.07
N TYR A 508 5.58 -24.74 -3.93
CA TYR A 508 5.75 -26.12 -3.49
C TYR A 508 4.33 -26.68 -3.42
N ARG A 509 4.07 -27.68 -4.26
CA ARG A 509 2.77 -28.19 -4.73
C ARG A 509 1.68 -28.43 -3.66
N ASN A 510 1.99 -28.31 -2.37
CA ASN A 510 1.12 -28.75 -1.27
C ASN A 510 0.94 -27.75 -0.10
N GLU A 511 1.55 -26.55 -0.09
CA GLU A 511 1.51 -25.67 1.10
C GLU A 511 0.15 -24.99 1.33
N CYS A 512 -0.52 -24.52 0.26
CA CYS A 512 -1.86 -23.90 0.40
C CYS A 512 -2.96 -24.91 0.83
N ILE A 513 -2.72 -26.21 0.64
CA ILE A 513 -3.67 -27.29 0.97
C ILE A 513 -3.50 -27.75 2.42
N LYS A 514 -2.28 -27.80 2.98
CA LYS A 514 -2.09 -28.09 4.41
C LYS A 514 -2.88 -27.14 5.32
N HIS A 515 -2.93 -25.85 4.97
CA HIS A 515 -3.78 -24.89 5.69
C HIS A 515 -5.30 -25.10 5.53
N LEU A 516 -5.79 -25.87 4.54
CA LEU A 516 -7.21 -26.28 4.44
C LEU A 516 -7.53 -27.42 5.40
N GLU A 517 -6.58 -28.32 5.65
CA GLU A 517 -6.77 -29.49 6.51
C GLU A 517 -6.74 -29.12 8.00
N ASP A 518 -5.89 -28.15 8.39
CA ASP A 518 -5.76 -27.72 9.79
C ASP A 518 -6.86 -26.75 10.26
N HIS A 519 -7.54 -26.06 9.34
CA HIS A 519 -8.57 -25.06 9.66
C HIS A 519 -9.78 -25.14 8.69
N PRO A 520 -10.82 -25.93 9.03
CA PRO A 520 -12.04 -26.01 8.23
C PRO A 520 -12.78 -24.67 8.25
N TRP A 521 -13.20 -24.25 7.06
CA TRP A 521 -14.20 -23.23 6.75
C TRP A 521 -14.82 -22.46 7.93
N HIS A 522 -14.20 -21.34 8.28
CA HIS A 522 -14.91 -20.19 8.82
C HIS A 522 -14.77 -19.04 7.82
N GLU A 523 -15.89 -18.44 7.42
CA GLU A 523 -15.90 -17.15 6.72
C GLU A 523 -15.31 -16.09 7.66
N GLU A 524 -13.98 -15.95 7.66
CA GLU A 524 -13.36 -14.76 8.22
C GLU A 524 -13.61 -13.61 7.24
N ASN A 525 -14.45 -12.67 7.64
CA ASN A 525 -14.58 -11.38 6.97
C ASN A 525 -13.21 -10.70 6.96
N SER A 526 -12.45 -10.88 5.88
CA SER A 526 -11.24 -10.10 5.59
C SER A 526 -11.66 -8.65 5.32
N VAL A 527 -11.83 -7.87 6.38
CA VAL A 527 -11.95 -6.41 6.30
C VAL A 527 -10.56 -5.84 6.03
N ARG A 528 -10.04 -6.07 4.83
CA ARG A 528 -8.94 -5.28 4.26
C ARG A 528 -9.55 -4.16 3.43
N GLY A 529 -10.12 -3.18 4.12
CA GLY A 529 -10.01 -1.80 3.64
C GLY A 529 -8.63 -1.29 4.03
N THR A 530 -8.14 -0.23 3.37
CA THR A 530 -7.02 0.56 3.90
C THR A 530 -7.28 0.80 5.39
N ALA A 531 -6.39 0.30 6.25
CA ALA A 531 -6.68 0.12 7.67
C ALA A 531 -7.20 1.43 8.29
N ASN A 532 -8.47 1.43 8.74
CA ASN A 532 -9.20 2.51 9.42
C ASN A 532 -9.94 3.58 8.60
N SER A 533 -10.47 3.25 7.42
CA SER A 533 -11.59 4.01 6.82
C SER A 533 -12.88 3.19 6.81
N PRO A 534 -13.83 3.39 7.75
CA PRO A 534 -15.16 2.81 7.64
C PRO A 534 -16.02 3.46 6.52
N GLY A 535 -15.48 4.45 5.81
CA GLY A 535 -16.09 5.05 4.61
C GLY A 535 -15.71 4.37 3.28
N ALA A 536 -14.65 3.55 3.24
CA ALA A 536 -14.20 2.87 2.01
C ALA A 536 -14.88 1.51 1.78
N ALA A 537 -15.97 1.22 2.49
CA ALA A 537 -16.85 0.10 2.17
C ALA A 537 -17.74 0.42 0.95
N SER A 538 -17.14 0.84 -0.17
CA SER A 538 -17.69 0.36 -1.42
C SER A 538 -17.33 -1.13 -1.44
N LYS A 539 -18.29 -1.98 -1.07
CA LYS A 539 -18.25 -3.37 -1.54
C LYS A 539 -17.92 -3.24 -3.03
N PRO A 540 -16.86 -3.86 -3.58
CA PRO A 540 -16.79 -4.01 -5.01
C PRO A 540 -18.06 -4.78 -5.35
N LYS A 541 -19.10 -4.07 -5.81
CA LYS A 541 -20.25 -4.72 -6.43
C LYS A 541 -19.57 -5.53 -7.52
N THR A 542 -19.63 -6.85 -7.38
CA THR A 542 -19.07 -7.80 -8.33
C THR A 542 -19.81 -7.63 -9.65
N LYS A 543 -19.50 -6.56 -10.38
CA LYS A 543 -19.84 -6.34 -11.78
C LYS A 543 -19.08 -7.31 -12.67
N ILE A 544 -18.18 -8.13 -12.11
CA ILE A 544 -17.45 -9.19 -12.81
C ILE A 544 -18.44 -10.14 -13.51
N ALA A 545 -19.53 -10.55 -12.84
CA ALA A 545 -20.53 -11.41 -13.46
C ALA A 545 -21.21 -10.71 -14.65
N ASP A 546 -21.58 -9.43 -14.51
CA ASP A 546 -22.23 -8.65 -15.57
C ASP A 546 -21.27 -8.35 -16.74
N CYS A 547 -20.03 -7.94 -16.46
CA CYS A 547 -19.00 -7.67 -17.46
C CYS A 547 -18.60 -8.94 -18.22
N ILE A 548 -18.43 -10.08 -17.54
CA ILE A 548 -18.12 -11.36 -18.18
C ILE A 548 -19.31 -11.82 -19.01
N LYS A 549 -20.52 -11.78 -18.44
CA LYS A 549 -21.76 -12.17 -19.14
C LYS A 549 -21.94 -11.33 -20.40
N HIS A 550 -21.81 -10.00 -20.30
CA HIS A 550 -21.94 -9.08 -21.43
C HIS A 550 -20.85 -9.27 -22.50
N SER A 551 -19.60 -9.55 -22.11
CA SER A 551 -18.48 -9.83 -23.03
C SER A 551 -18.66 -11.17 -23.77
N VAL A 552 -19.17 -12.21 -23.09
CA VAL A 552 -19.45 -13.53 -23.67
C VAL A 552 -20.71 -13.52 -24.54
N GLU A 553 -21.77 -12.82 -24.14
CA GLU A 553 -23.02 -12.70 -24.90
C GLU A 553 -22.82 -11.91 -26.20
N ASN A 554 -22.01 -10.85 -26.20
CA ASN A 554 -21.67 -10.08 -27.41
C ASN A 554 -20.94 -10.92 -28.47
N LYS A 555 -20.05 -11.85 -28.07
CA LYS A 555 -19.42 -12.80 -29.01
C LYS A 555 -20.40 -13.81 -29.59
N THR A 556 -21.36 -14.27 -28.78
CA THR A 556 -22.36 -15.26 -29.22
C THR A 556 -23.35 -14.63 -30.20
N ARG A 557 -23.69 -13.34 -30.03
CA ARG A 557 -24.43 -12.57 -31.03
C ARG A 557 -23.62 -12.32 -32.31
N MET A 558 -22.33 -11.97 -32.23
CA MET A 558 -21.51 -11.76 -33.44
C MET A 558 -21.30 -13.03 -34.28
N LEU A 559 -21.33 -14.22 -33.68
CA LEU A 559 -21.27 -15.51 -34.40
C LEU A 559 -22.59 -15.89 -35.08
N HIS A 560 -23.73 -15.31 -34.67
CA HIS A 560 -25.04 -15.58 -35.27
C HIS A 560 -25.39 -14.66 -36.46
N TRP A 561 -24.60 -13.62 -36.71
CA TRP A 561 -24.84 -12.62 -37.77
C TRP A 561 -24.07 -12.85 -39.08
N ARG A 562 -23.51 -14.06 -39.30
CA ARG A 562 -22.83 -14.39 -40.56
C ARG A 562 -23.65 -15.14 -41.60
N ASN A 563 -24.92 -15.46 -41.33
CA ASN A 563 -25.79 -16.15 -42.28
C ASN A 563 -27.20 -15.58 -42.28
N TYR A 564 -27.42 -14.35 -42.74
CA TYR A 564 -28.69 -13.94 -43.36
C TYR A 564 -28.43 -12.76 -44.29
N GLY A 565 -28.89 -12.88 -45.54
CA GLY A 565 -28.72 -11.90 -46.61
C GLY A 565 -29.35 -10.56 -46.29
N LEU A 566 -28.77 -9.52 -46.90
CA LEU A 566 -29.26 -8.15 -46.94
C LEU A 566 -30.74 -8.07 -47.34
N PRO A 567 -31.53 -7.20 -46.66
CA PRO A 567 -32.56 -6.45 -47.37
C PRO A 567 -32.47 -4.93 -47.16
N SER A 568 -32.89 -4.26 -48.23
CA SER A 568 -32.96 -2.83 -48.50
C SER A 568 -33.46 -1.90 -47.38
N VAL A 569 -32.90 -0.69 -47.40
CA VAL A 569 -33.27 0.50 -46.63
C VAL A 569 -34.58 1.12 -47.17
N LYS A 570 -35.59 1.26 -46.32
CA LYS A 570 -36.62 2.32 -46.38
C LYS A 570 -36.91 2.82 -44.96
N GLY A 571 -37.00 4.14 -44.82
CA GLY A 571 -36.73 4.86 -43.58
C GLY A 571 -37.89 5.05 -42.60
N THR A 572 -37.63 5.86 -41.56
CA THR A 572 -38.45 7.01 -41.11
C THR A 572 -37.84 7.67 -39.86
N ASN A 573 -37.87 9.00 -39.89
CA ASN A 573 -38.05 10.00 -38.81
C ASN A 573 -37.03 10.16 -37.66
N ARG A 574 -36.28 11.28 -37.74
CA ARG A 574 -35.62 12.00 -36.65
C ARG A 574 -36.63 12.88 -35.87
N PRO A 575 -36.39 13.11 -34.57
CA PRO A 575 -36.77 14.35 -33.90
C PRO A 575 -35.54 15.22 -33.60
N GLU A 576 -35.64 16.50 -33.95
CA GLU A 576 -34.75 17.59 -33.54
C GLU A 576 -34.98 17.95 -32.07
N ILE A 577 -33.92 18.30 -31.34
CA ILE A 577 -34.00 18.96 -30.03
C ILE A 577 -33.19 20.26 -30.08
N VAL A 578 -33.90 21.32 -29.67
CA VAL A 578 -33.59 22.74 -29.70
C VAL A 578 -32.62 23.14 -28.58
N TYR A 579 -31.60 23.95 -28.90
CA TYR A 579 -30.71 24.61 -27.93
C TYR A 579 -31.32 25.94 -27.47
N ASN A 580 -31.40 26.16 -26.15
CA ASN A 580 -31.76 27.45 -25.56
C ASN A 580 -30.55 28.11 -24.88
N LEU A 581 -30.04 29.17 -25.51
CA LEU A 581 -29.03 30.09 -24.97
C LEU A 581 -29.74 31.27 -24.29
N ARG A 582 -29.54 31.47 -22.98
CA ARG A 582 -29.95 32.71 -22.28
C ARG A 582 -28.75 33.64 -22.13
N LYS A 583 -28.80 34.76 -22.87
CA LYS A 583 -28.06 36.00 -22.61
C LYS A 583 -28.63 36.69 -21.35
N ARG A 584 -27.76 37.20 -20.47
CA ARG A 584 -28.10 38.28 -19.54
C ARG A 584 -27.42 39.57 -20.01
N LYS A 585 -28.22 40.64 -20.10
CA LYS A 585 -27.80 42.02 -20.39
C LYS A 585 -27.37 42.73 -19.10
N SER A 586 -26.49 43.69 -19.29
CA SER A 586 -26.12 44.82 -18.42
C SER A 586 -27.30 45.67 -17.97
N ASN A 587 -27.27 46.08 -16.69
CA ASN A 587 -27.19 47.47 -16.24
C ASN A 587 -26.74 47.49 -14.78
#